data_AF-A0A917JCZ9-F1
#
_entry.id   AF-A0A917JCZ9-F1
#
_cell.length_a   1.000
_cell.length_b   1.000
_cell.length_c   1.000
_cell.angle_alpha   90.00
_cell.angle_beta   90.00
_cell.angle_gamma   90.00
#
_symmetry.space_group_name_H-M   'P 1'
#
loop_
_entity.id
_entity.type
_entity.pdbx_description
1 polymer ?
#
loop_
_entity_poly.entity_id
_entity_poly.type
_entity_poly.pdbx_seq_one_letter_code
_entity_poly.pdbx_strand_id
1 'polypeptide(L)'
;METFYIDAELSRGLTRIQVDEIQPEHWDMPATPQFMIEFYMHGSGFMTLTIQLESGIWYDRLTRLSEDDLQLLYYELDPNHAWDPNYQCPLSKAELKNIGMVISNYMVTYLTIYMGAFIPQFRTPTLN
;
A
#
# COMPACT_ATOMS: atom_id res chain seq x y z
N MET A 1 -11.43 9.09 -3.89
CA MET A 1 -10.72 7.91 -4.42
C MET A 1 -11.43 6.67 -3.88
N GLU A 2 -11.54 5.60 -4.66
CA GLU A 2 -12.32 4.41 -4.25
C GLU A 2 -11.46 3.51 -3.35
N THR A 3 -11.89 3.35 -2.10
CA THR A 3 -11.40 2.30 -1.20
C THR A 3 -11.60 0.95 -1.87
N PHE A 4 -10.57 0.09 -1.87
CA PHE A 4 -10.69 -1.28 -2.36
C PHE A 4 -10.30 -2.29 -1.29
N TYR A 5 -10.77 -3.53 -1.46
CA TYR A 5 -10.50 -4.61 -0.53
C TYR A 5 -9.69 -5.69 -1.21
N ILE A 6 -8.71 -6.21 -0.50
CA ILE A 6 -7.95 -7.40 -0.90
C ILE A 6 -8.14 -8.49 0.14
N ASP A 7 -8.13 -9.74 -0.32
CA ASP A 7 -8.06 -10.89 0.57
C ASP A 7 -6.62 -11.42 0.53
N ALA A 8 -5.97 -11.52 1.69
CA ALA A 8 -4.58 -11.97 1.81
C ALA A 8 -4.45 -13.02 2.90
N GLU A 9 -3.62 -14.04 2.64
CA GLU A 9 -3.27 -15.04 3.66
C GLU A 9 -2.23 -14.44 4.61
N LEU A 10 -2.62 -14.29 5.86
CA LEU A 10 -1.76 -13.86 6.96
C LEU A 10 -1.46 -15.07 7.87
N SER A 11 -0.51 -14.91 8.78
CA SER A 11 -0.20 -15.88 9.85
C SER A 11 -1.42 -16.26 10.70
N ARG A 12 -2.44 -15.39 10.70
CA ARG A 12 -3.74 -15.56 11.36
C ARG A 12 -4.83 -16.15 10.47
N GLY A 13 -4.49 -16.57 9.25
CA GLY A 13 -5.41 -17.08 8.23
C GLY A 13 -5.81 -16.03 7.20
N LEU A 14 -6.76 -16.42 6.33
CA LEU A 14 -7.31 -15.57 5.28
C LEU A 14 -7.98 -14.33 5.89
N THR A 15 -7.42 -13.17 5.59
CA THR A 15 -7.82 -11.89 6.16
C THR A 15 -8.21 -10.92 5.05
N ARG A 16 -9.37 -10.28 5.21
CA ARG A 16 -9.76 -9.15 4.37
C ARG A 16 -9.08 -7.88 4.85
N ILE A 17 -8.44 -7.19 3.93
CA ILE A 17 -7.68 -5.98 4.17
C ILE A 17 -8.32 -4.87 3.33
N GLN A 18 -8.73 -3.80 4.00
CA GLN A 18 -9.12 -2.56 3.33
C GLN A 18 -7.84 -1.82 2.92
N VAL A 19 -7.81 -1.30 1.70
CA VAL A 19 -6.67 -0.56 1.16
C VAL A 19 -7.13 0.78 0.62
N ASP A 20 -6.45 1.83 1.08
CA ASP A 20 -6.65 3.21 0.65
C ASP A 20 -5.30 3.76 0.14
N GLU A 21 -5.27 4.21 -1.12
CA GLU A 21 -4.07 4.82 -1.69
C GLU A 21 -3.87 6.24 -1.13
N ILE A 22 -2.66 6.51 -0.67
CA ILE A 22 -2.26 7.84 -0.22
C ILE A 22 -1.92 8.67 -1.46
N GLN A 23 -2.47 9.88 -1.56
CA GLN A 23 -2.22 10.73 -2.73
C GLN A 23 -0.74 11.11 -2.83
N PRO A 24 -0.18 11.28 -4.04
CA PRO A 24 1.22 11.62 -4.25
C PRO A 24 1.73 12.86 -3.49
N GLU A 25 0.86 13.83 -3.22
CA GLU A 25 1.20 15.04 -2.48
C GLU A 25 1.47 14.79 -0.99
N HIS A 26 1.08 13.62 -0.48
CA HIS A 26 1.24 13.21 0.91
C HIS A 26 2.23 12.06 1.09
N TRP A 27 2.99 11.68 0.05
CA TRP A 27 4.05 10.69 0.20
C TRP A 27 5.24 11.30 0.94
N ASP A 28 5.87 10.52 1.82
CA ASP A 28 7.05 10.99 2.57
C ASP A 28 8.26 11.18 1.65
N MET A 29 8.31 10.43 0.54
CA MET A 29 9.37 10.51 -0.46
C MET A 29 8.80 10.57 -1.89
N PRO A 30 9.40 11.37 -2.78
CA PRO A 30 9.04 11.36 -4.19
C PRO A 30 9.17 9.96 -4.80
N ALA A 31 8.19 9.57 -5.61
CA ALA A 31 8.17 8.28 -6.31
C ALA A 31 8.20 7.04 -5.39
N THR A 32 7.75 7.17 -4.15
CA THR A 32 7.54 6.06 -3.21
C THR A 32 6.04 5.92 -2.92
N PRO A 33 5.28 5.16 -3.72
CA PRO A 33 3.86 4.98 -3.52
C PRO A 33 3.54 4.43 -2.13
N GLN A 34 2.55 5.02 -1.47
CA GLN A 34 2.12 4.61 -0.13
C GLN A 34 0.64 4.25 -0.10
N PHE A 35 0.32 3.26 0.74
CA PHE A 35 -1.03 2.74 0.90
C PHE A 35 -1.30 2.56 2.39
N MET A 36 -2.43 3.08 2.83
CA MET A 36 -2.98 2.78 4.14
C MET A 36 -3.74 1.47 4.03
N ILE A 37 -3.41 0.52 4.89
CA ILE A 37 -4.08 -0.76 5.01
C ILE A 37 -4.76 -0.86 6.38
N GLU A 38 -5.99 -1.36 6.40
CA GLU A 38 -6.71 -1.66 7.63
C GLU A 38 -7.14 -3.12 7.64
N PHE A 39 -6.85 -3.81 8.74
CA PHE A 39 -7.18 -5.23 8.89
C PHE A 39 -7.47 -5.60 10.34
N TYR A 40 -8.25 -6.65 10.52
CA TYR A 40 -8.62 -7.11 11.85
C TYR A 40 -7.52 -7.97 12.48
N MET A 41 -7.18 -7.63 13.72
CA MET A 41 -6.34 -8.43 14.59
C MET A 41 -7.19 -9.15 15.64
N HIS A 42 -7.13 -10.48 15.64
CA HIS A 42 -7.82 -11.29 16.65
C HIS A 42 -7.42 -10.87 18.06
N GLY A 43 -8.40 -10.34 18.81
CA GLY A 43 -8.25 -9.97 20.22
C GLY A 43 -7.78 -8.53 20.48
N SER A 44 -7.31 -7.79 19.48
CA SER A 44 -6.89 -6.39 19.63
C SER A 44 -7.70 -5.39 18.80
N GLY A 45 -8.58 -5.87 17.91
CA GLY A 45 -9.46 -5.01 17.12
C GLY A 45 -8.91 -4.72 15.73
N PHE A 46 -9.39 -3.63 15.12
CA PHE A 46 -8.86 -3.18 13.82
C PHE A 46 -7.52 -2.48 14.00
N MET A 47 -6.62 -2.74 13.08
CA MET A 47 -5.32 -2.11 13.02
C MET A 47 -5.12 -1.47 11.66
N THR A 48 -4.60 -0.25 11.68
CA THR A 48 -4.26 0.52 10.50
C THR A 48 -2.75 0.63 10.40
N LEU A 49 -2.20 0.46 9.20
CA LEU A 49 -0.77 0.53 8.93
C LEU A 49 -0.55 1.20 7.58
N THR A 50 0.52 1.97 7.43
CA THR A 50 0.93 2.50 6.12
C THR A 50 2.06 1.66 5.57
N ILE A 51 1.85 1.05 4.41
CA ILE A 51 2.89 0.37 3.65
C ILE A 51 3.38 1.25 2.50
N GLN A 52 4.64 1.08 2.12
CA GLN A 52 5.23 1.79 1.01
C GLN A 52 6.00 0.86 0.08
N LEU A 53 5.97 1.17 -1.21
CA LEU A 53 6.74 0.48 -2.24
C LEU A 53 7.99 1.28 -2.56
N GLU A 54 9.15 0.69 -2.27
CA GLU A 54 10.44 1.31 -2.53
C GLU A 54 11.37 0.31 -3.22
N SER A 55 11.89 0.68 -4.40
CA SER A 55 12.80 -0.16 -5.19
C SER A 55 12.27 -1.59 -5.45
N GLY A 56 10.95 -1.74 -5.61
CA GLY A 56 10.31 -3.04 -5.85
C GLY A 56 10.09 -3.90 -4.59
N ILE A 57 10.36 -3.35 -3.40
CA ILE A 57 10.17 -4.02 -2.11
C ILE A 57 9.12 -3.26 -1.30
N TRP A 58 8.24 -4.02 -0.65
CA TRP A 58 7.19 -3.51 0.21
C TRP A 58 7.64 -3.45 1.65
N TYR A 59 7.50 -2.27 2.26
CA TYR A 59 7.90 -2.01 3.64
C TYR A 59 6.72 -1.45 4.43
N ASP A 60 6.73 -1.68 5.73
CA ASP A 60 6.01 -0.81 6.66
C ASP A 60 6.74 0.54 6.74
N ARG A 61 5.98 1.64 6.65
CA ARG A 61 6.48 3.01 6.63
C ARG A 61 7.31 3.33 7.87
N LEU A 62 6.77 3.02 9.07
CA LEU A 62 7.41 3.37 10.34
C LEU A 62 8.74 2.63 10.52
N THR A 63 8.77 1.35 10.18
CA THR A 63 9.99 0.55 10.18
C THR A 63 11.01 1.13 9.21
N ARG A 64 10.60 1.50 7.99
CA ARG A 64 11.51 1.99 6.95
C ARG A 64 12.11 3.36 7.28
N LEU A 65 11.32 4.28 7.83
CA LEU A 65 11.79 5.59 8.28
C LEU A 65 12.82 5.47 9.41
N SER A 66 12.68 4.47 10.28
CA SER A 66 13.63 4.21 11.37
C SER A 66 15.00 3.67 10.90
N GLU A 67 15.08 3.05 9.72
CA GLU A 67 16.29 2.41 9.20
C GLU A 67 17.23 3.41 8.48
N ASP A 68 16.70 4.35 7.70
CA ASP A 68 17.51 5.12 6.75
C ASP A 68 17.83 6.56 7.13
N ASP A 69 17.00 7.24 7.95
CA ASP A 69 17.29 8.65 8.20
C ASP A 69 16.65 9.21 9.48
N LEU A 70 17.49 9.45 10.49
CA LEU A 70 17.16 10.32 11.63
C LEU A 70 16.69 11.71 11.19
N GLN A 71 17.02 12.16 9.97
CA GLN A 71 16.59 13.46 9.44
C GLN A 71 15.13 13.50 9.00
N LEU A 72 14.57 12.39 8.49
CA LEU A 72 13.14 12.31 8.13
C LEU A 72 12.25 12.31 9.38
N LEU A 73 12.76 11.74 10.48
CA LEU A 73 12.15 11.82 11.82
C LEU A 73 11.97 13.27 12.32
N TYR A 74 12.79 14.22 11.85
CA TYR A 74 12.67 15.64 12.24
C TYR A 74 11.65 16.44 11.40
N TYR A 75 11.37 16.03 10.17
CA TYR A 75 10.40 16.72 9.30
C TYR A 75 8.93 16.36 9.63
N GLU A 76 8.70 15.23 10.31
CA GLU A 76 7.39 14.70 10.66
C GLU A 76 7.01 14.87 12.13
N LEU A 77 7.50 15.93 12.80
CA LEU A 77 7.03 16.29 14.14
C LEU A 77 5.60 16.89 14.08
N ASP A 78 4.64 16.08 13.65
CA ASP A 78 3.27 16.14 14.16
C ASP A 78 3.27 15.39 15.52
N PRO A 79 2.57 15.87 16.58
CA PRO A 79 2.75 15.38 17.95
C PRO A 79 2.36 13.92 18.23
N ASN A 80 1.92 13.15 17.23
CA ASN A 80 1.14 11.93 17.44
C ASN A 80 1.77 10.67 16.82
N HIS A 81 2.93 10.22 17.31
CA HIS A 81 3.44 8.83 17.18
C HIS A 81 4.52 8.50 16.12
N ALA A 82 5.21 9.46 15.51
CA ALA A 82 6.21 9.14 14.49
C ALA A 82 7.49 8.44 15.01
N TRP A 83 7.74 8.41 16.32
CA TRP A 83 8.90 7.72 16.89
C TRP A 83 8.54 6.93 18.16
N ASP A 84 8.20 5.67 17.97
CA ASP A 84 8.24 4.68 19.05
C ASP A 84 9.44 3.76 18.85
N PRO A 85 10.52 3.87 19.65
CA PRO A 85 11.69 3.01 19.53
C PRO A 85 11.38 1.53 19.84
N ASN A 86 10.20 1.24 20.39
CA ASN A 86 9.71 -0.11 20.65
C ASN A 86 8.69 -0.58 19.60
N TYR A 87 8.45 0.22 18.55
CA TYR A 87 7.53 -0.18 17.49
C TYR A 87 8.01 -1.48 16.85
N GLN A 88 7.09 -2.43 16.75
CA GLN A 88 7.30 -3.67 16.00
C GLN A 88 6.21 -3.76 14.96
N CYS A 89 6.64 -3.95 13.71
CA CYS A 89 5.71 -4.15 12.62
C CYS A 89 4.80 -5.36 12.94
N PRO A 90 3.47 -5.19 12.92
CA PRO A 90 2.50 -6.25 13.19
C PRO A 90 2.48 -7.37 12.14
N LEU A 91 3.14 -7.14 11.01
CA LEU A 91 3.19 -8.02 9.86
C LEU A 91 4.62 -8.49 9.64
N SER A 92 4.78 -9.78 9.38
CA SER A 92 6.06 -10.32 8.93
C SER A 92 6.42 -9.80 7.53
N LYS A 93 7.71 -9.87 7.18
CA LYS A 93 8.20 -9.52 5.83
C LYS A 93 7.50 -10.33 4.73
N ALA A 94 7.13 -11.58 5.01
CA ALA A 94 6.41 -12.43 4.06
C ALA A 94 4.97 -11.95 3.85
N GLU A 95 4.28 -11.56 4.92
CA GLU A 95 2.92 -10.99 4.85
C GLU A 95 2.92 -9.66 4.11
N LEU A 96 3.85 -8.75 4.42
CA LEU A 96 4.01 -7.48 3.67
C LEU A 96 4.23 -7.72 2.18
N LYS A 97 5.09 -8.68 1.83
CA LYS A 97 5.31 -9.06 0.43
C LYS A 97 4.05 -9.61 -0.22
N ASN A 98 3.27 -10.44 0.47
CA ASN A 98 2.03 -11.02 -0.06
C ASN A 98 0.97 -9.93 -0.31
N ILE A 99 0.73 -9.08 0.69
CA ILE A 99 -0.16 -7.91 0.59
C ILE A 99 0.25 -7.02 -0.58
N GLY A 100 1.54 -6.65 -0.61
CA GLY A 100 2.10 -5.80 -1.64
C GLY A 100 1.97 -6.38 -3.04
N MET A 101 2.16 -7.70 -3.21
CA MET A 101 1.94 -8.38 -4.49
C MET A 101 0.49 -8.27 -4.97
N VAL A 102 -0.48 -8.44 -4.07
CA VAL A 102 -1.91 -8.32 -4.42
C VAL A 102 -2.26 -6.88 -4.80
N ILE A 103 -1.73 -5.89 -4.08
CA ILE A 103 -1.89 -4.46 -4.41
C ILE A 103 -1.26 -4.15 -5.77
N SER A 104 -0.02 -4.59 -6.02
CA SER A 104 0.64 -4.42 -7.32
C SER A 104 -0.19 -5.01 -8.47
N ASN A 105 -0.73 -6.23 -8.29
CA ASN A 105 -1.57 -6.86 -9.30
C ASN A 105 -2.87 -6.07 -9.54
N TYR A 106 -3.48 -5.53 -8.48
CA TYR A 106 -4.64 -4.66 -8.59
C TYR A 106 -4.31 -3.40 -9.39
N MET A 107 -3.22 -2.71 -9.07
CA MET A 107 -2.78 -1.51 -9.79
C MET A 107 -2.51 -1.77 -11.27
N VAL A 108 -1.80 -2.87 -11.60
CA VAL A 108 -1.54 -3.26 -12.99
C VAL A 108 -2.84 -3.55 -13.73
N THR A 109 -3.77 -4.24 -13.09
CA THR A 109 -5.09 -4.53 -13.66
C THR A 109 -5.87 -3.24 -13.92
N TYR A 110 -5.92 -2.34 -12.94
CA TYR A 110 -6.59 -1.05 -13.05
C TYR A 110 -5.99 -0.21 -14.19
N LEU A 111 -4.66 -0.11 -14.26
CA LEU A 111 -3.96 0.57 -15.33
C LEU A 111 -4.26 -0.04 -16.70
N THR A 112 -4.29 -1.37 -16.79
CA THR A 112 -4.60 -2.10 -18.03
C THR A 112 -6.02 -1.80 -18.51
N ILE A 113 -7.00 -1.82 -17.60
CA ILE A 113 -8.40 -1.47 -17.90
C ILE A 113 -8.48 -0.01 -18.38
N TYR A 114 -7.84 0.90 -17.64
CA TYR A 114 -7.81 2.32 -17.96
C TYR A 114 -7.22 2.56 -19.35
N MET A 115 -6.03 2.03 -19.63
CA MET A 115 -5.39 2.12 -20.95
C MET A 115 -6.24 1.50 -22.06
N GLY A 116 -6.89 0.36 -21.78
CA GLY A 116 -7.79 -0.30 -22.72
C GLY A 116 -8.97 0.56 -23.13
N ALA A 117 -9.44 1.48 -22.26
CA ALA A 117 -10.49 2.43 -22.60
C ALA A 117 -10.05 3.53 -23.60
N PHE A 118 -8.74 3.82 -23.67
CA PHE A 118 -8.18 4.77 -24.63
C PHE A 118 -7.82 4.15 -25.98
N ILE A 119 -7.80 2.81 -26.07
CA ILE A 119 -7.64 2.11 -27.34
C ILE A 119 -9.02 2.06 -28.01
N PRO A 120 -9.26 2.78 -29.12
CA PRO A 120 -10.55 2.73 -29.81
C PRO A 120 -10.82 1.28 -30.25
N GLN A 121 -11.89 0.67 -29.74
CA GLN A 121 -12.10 -0.77 -29.90
C GLN A 121 -12.22 -1.22 -31.36
N PHE A 122 -12.69 -0.39 -32.30
CA PHE A 122 -12.58 -0.67 -33.74
C PHE A 122 -12.63 0.63 -34.56
N ARG A 123 -11.69 0.82 -35.49
CA ARG A 123 -11.88 1.73 -36.63
C ARG A 123 -12.67 0.98 -37.70
N THR A 124 -13.88 1.45 -37.99
CA THR A 124 -14.69 1.22 -39.21
C THR A 124 -14.93 -0.23 -39.64
N PRO A 125 -16.15 -0.78 -39.45
CA PRO A 125 -16.61 -1.87 -40.32
C PRO A 125 -16.85 -1.27 -41.71
N THR A 126 -15.90 -1.38 -42.63
CA THR A 126 -16.21 -1.28 -44.05
C THR A 126 -16.97 -2.54 -44.43
N LEU A 127 -18.30 -2.44 -44.45
CA LEU A 127 -19.14 -3.38 -45.20
C LEU A 127 -18.77 -3.22 -46.68
N ASN A 128 -18.27 -4.30 -47.29
CA ASN A 128 -18.19 -4.45 -48.75
C ASN A 128 -19.59 -4.54 -49.35
#